data_AF-A0A935KT48-F1
#
_entry.id   AF-A0A935KT48-F1
#
_cell.length_a   1.000
_cell.length_b   1.000
_cell.length_c   1.000
_cell.angle_alpha   90.00
_cell.angle_beta   90.00
_cell.angle_gamma   90.00
#
_symmetry.space_group_name_H-M   'P 1'
#
loop_
_entity.id
_entity.type
_entity.pdbx_description
1 polymer ?
#
loop_
_entity_poly.entity_id
_entity_poly.type
_entity_poly.pdbx_seq_one_letter_code
_entity_poly.pdbx_strand_id
1 'polypeptide(L)'
;MIIQKEFALRSYSRGFHIITKEIIEHLPEMAGFNSGLLNIFIKHTSASLTINENADPDVRTDFETHFNVMVPESGRHYLHTAEGPDDMTSHIKASLLGQSVIVPVTDGRLNLGTWQGIYLCEHRNHGGRRELVLTLIGEN
;
A
#
# COMPACT_ATOMS: atom_id res chain seq x y z
N MET A 1 20.71 -10.62 -8.78
CA MET A 1 20.96 -9.22 -8.39
C MET A 1 19.91 -8.76 -7.39
N ILE A 2 20.30 -7.83 -6.51
CA ILE A 2 19.40 -7.22 -5.51
C ILE A 2 19.52 -5.71 -5.64
N ILE A 3 18.39 -5.03 -5.74
CA ILE A 3 18.28 -3.57 -5.70
C ILE A 3 17.31 -3.22 -4.59
N GLN A 4 17.70 -2.31 -3.70
CA GLN A 4 16.83 -1.79 -2.66
C GLN A 4 16.80 -0.26 -2.72
N LYS A 5 15.60 0.32 -2.64
CA LYS A 5 15.37 1.76 -2.66
C LYS A 5 14.35 2.16 -1.62
N GLU A 6 14.56 3.31 -1.01
CA GLU A 6 13.58 3.97 -0.17
C GLU A 6 13.11 5.26 -0.82
N PHE A 7 11.82 5.53 -0.74
CA PHE A 7 11.27 6.83 -1.14
C PHE A 7 10.00 7.14 -0.34
N ALA A 8 9.67 8.42 -0.26
CA ALA A 8 8.44 8.89 0.37
C ALA A 8 7.39 9.16 -0.70
N LEU A 9 6.21 8.56 -0.54
CA LEU A 9 5.02 8.94 -1.27
C LEU A 9 4.62 10.38 -0.93
N ARG A 10 3.90 11.03 -1.84
CA ARG A 10 3.12 12.23 -1.48
C ARG A 10 2.12 11.88 -0.36
N SER A 11 1.65 12.88 0.38
CA SER A 11 0.59 12.67 1.37
C SER A 11 -0.73 12.37 0.68
N TYR A 12 -1.47 11.40 1.21
CA TYR A 12 -2.81 11.03 0.76
C TYR A 12 -3.82 11.32 1.87
N SER A 13 -5.05 11.68 1.48
CA SER A 13 -6.17 11.65 2.41
C SER A 13 -6.51 10.20 2.76
N ARG A 14 -7.30 9.99 3.81
CA ARG A 14 -7.90 8.69 4.09
C ARG A 14 -8.54 8.06 2.84
N GLY A 15 -8.40 6.75 2.71
CA GLY A 15 -8.97 5.95 1.64
C GLY A 15 -7.97 5.04 0.95
N PHE A 16 -8.42 4.46 -0.16
CA PHE A 16 -7.64 3.53 -0.98
C PHE A 16 -7.17 4.22 -2.26
N HIS A 17 -5.86 4.16 -2.53
CA HIS A 17 -5.20 4.93 -3.59
C HIS A 17 -4.29 4.04 -4.43
N ILE A 18 -4.47 4.06 -5.75
CA ILE A 18 -3.59 3.33 -6.68
C ILE A 18 -2.24 4.06 -6.76
N ILE A 19 -1.17 3.38 -6.37
CA ILE A 19 0.21 3.93 -6.36
C ILE A 19 1.15 3.19 -7.33
N THR A 20 0.61 2.34 -8.21
CA THR A 20 1.40 1.49 -9.11
C THR A 20 2.37 2.29 -9.99
N LYS A 21 1.90 3.40 -10.57
CA LYS A 21 2.73 4.27 -11.42
C LYS A 21 3.88 4.90 -10.63
N GLU A 22 3.60 5.39 -9.43
CA GLU A 22 4.58 6.05 -8.55
C GLU A 22 5.69 5.06 -8.14
N ILE A 23 5.35 3.78 -7.90
CA ILE A 23 6.34 2.72 -7.64
C ILE A 23 7.26 2.49 -8.85
N ILE A 24 6.69 2.38 -10.07
CA ILE A 24 7.46 2.15 -11.29
C ILE A 24 8.42 3.32 -11.57
N GLU A 25 7.97 4.55 -11.37
CA GLU A 25 8.78 5.76 -11.57
C GLU A 25 10.01 5.81 -10.64
N HIS A 26 9.92 5.25 -9.44
CA HIS A 26 11.01 5.20 -8.46
C HIS A 26 11.95 3.98 -8.62
N LEU A 27 11.64 3.06 -9.55
CA LEU A 27 12.43 1.85 -9.81
C LEU A 27 12.74 1.63 -11.30
N PRO A 28 13.41 2.58 -11.98
CA PRO A 28 13.76 2.44 -13.39
C PRO A 28 14.70 1.26 -13.68
N GLU A 29 15.51 0.83 -12.71
CA GLU A 29 16.42 -0.31 -12.83
C GLU A 29 15.71 -1.64 -13.03
N MET A 30 14.41 -1.70 -12.73
CA MET A 30 13.58 -2.87 -13.01
C MET A 30 13.66 -3.27 -14.49
N ALA A 31 13.82 -2.30 -15.39
CA ALA A 31 13.94 -2.54 -16.84
C ALA A 31 15.11 -3.47 -17.23
N GLY A 32 16.10 -3.65 -16.34
CA GLY A 32 17.23 -4.56 -16.56
C GLY A 32 17.01 -6.00 -16.12
N PHE A 33 15.87 -6.34 -15.52
CA PHE A 33 15.61 -7.69 -14.98
C PHE A 33 14.75 -8.53 -15.93
N ASN A 34 15.16 -9.77 -16.21
CA ASN A 34 14.36 -10.73 -16.98
C ASN A 34 13.28 -11.38 -16.11
N SER A 35 13.63 -11.75 -14.88
CA SER A 35 12.73 -12.42 -13.94
C SER A 35 13.08 -12.06 -12.50
N GLY A 36 12.08 -11.84 -11.65
CA GLY A 36 12.33 -11.52 -10.25
C GLY A 36 11.08 -11.34 -9.41
N LEU A 37 11.28 -10.86 -8.19
CA LEU A 37 10.26 -10.47 -7.24
C LEU A 37 10.54 -9.05 -6.74
N LEU A 38 9.52 -8.21 -6.77
CA LEU A 38 9.52 -6.91 -6.12
C LEU A 38 8.70 -6.99 -4.83
N ASN A 39 9.36 -6.88 -3.69
CA ASN A 39 8.69 -6.62 -2.41
C ASN A 39 8.55 -5.10 -2.22
N ILE A 40 7.32 -4.64 -2.00
CA ILE A 40 7.01 -3.27 -1.60
C ILE A 40 6.57 -3.32 -0.14
N PHE A 41 7.32 -2.68 0.74
CA PHE A 41 7.04 -2.61 2.18
C PHE A 41 6.79 -1.15 2.58
N ILE A 42 5.75 -0.90 3.38
CA ILE A 42 5.49 0.44 3.95
C ILE A 42 6.05 0.51 5.38
N LYS A 43 6.82 1.55 5.68
CA LYS A 43 7.37 1.80 7.03
C LYS A 43 6.33 2.55 7.88
N HIS A 44 5.19 1.91 8.13
CA HIS A 44 4.13 2.48 8.97
C HIS A 44 3.36 1.40 9.73
N THR A 45 2.57 1.80 10.71
CA THR A 45 1.73 0.90 11.51
C THR A 45 0.24 1.21 11.41
N SER A 46 -0.11 2.35 10.82
CA SER A 46 -1.48 2.86 10.64
C SER A 46 -1.90 2.97 9.17
N ALA A 47 -1.08 2.50 8.24
CA ALA A 47 -1.36 2.46 6.81
C ALA A 47 -0.97 1.06 6.32
N SER A 48 -1.43 0.66 5.14
CA SER A 48 -1.17 -0.68 4.61
C SER A 48 -1.06 -0.69 3.10
N LEU A 49 -0.64 -1.83 2.56
CA LEU A 49 -0.58 -2.09 1.13
C LEU A 49 -1.49 -3.26 0.77
N THR A 50 -2.10 -3.20 -0.41
CA THR A 50 -2.84 -4.34 -0.98
C THR A 50 -2.77 -4.32 -2.50
N ILE A 51 -3.25 -5.38 -3.15
CA ILE A 51 -3.40 -5.46 -4.61
C ILE A 51 -4.87 -5.74 -4.91
N ASN A 52 -5.49 -4.89 -5.72
CA ASN A 52 -6.88 -5.07 -6.13
C ASN A 52 -7.17 -4.44 -7.51
N GLU A 53 -8.44 -4.42 -7.91
CA GLU A 53 -8.91 -3.88 -9.18
C GLU A 53 -8.45 -2.43 -9.40
N ASN A 54 -7.93 -2.04 -10.56
CA ASN A 54 -7.40 -0.70 -10.83
C ASN A 54 -8.25 0.13 -11.81
N ALA A 55 -9.43 -0.37 -12.20
CA ALA A 55 -10.26 0.22 -13.25
C ALA A 55 -11.44 1.00 -12.69
N ASP A 56 -12.31 0.34 -11.91
CA ASP A 56 -13.50 0.98 -11.36
C ASP A 56 -13.18 1.79 -10.08
N PRO A 57 -13.43 3.11 -10.06
CA PRO A 57 -13.25 3.91 -8.86
C PRO A 57 -14.16 3.50 -7.69
N ASP A 58 -15.32 2.87 -7.95
CA ASP A 58 -16.27 2.46 -6.91
C ASP A 58 -15.66 1.40 -6.00
N VAL A 59 -14.78 0.53 -6.51
CA VAL A 59 -14.03 -0.44 -5.71
C VAL A 59 -13.31 0.24 -4.55
N ARG A 60 -12.63 1.37 -4.79
CA ARG A 60 -11.88 2.10 -3.75
C ARG A 60 -12.81 2.73 -2.72
N THR A 61 -13.99 3.19 -3.15
CA THR A 61 -15.03 3.74 -2.26
C THR A 61 -15.65 2.66 -1.39
N ASP A 62 -15.92 1.49 -1.97
CA ASP A 62 -16.51 0.34 -1.26
C ASP A 62 -15.53 -0.27 -0.27
N PHE A 63 -14.24 -0.35 -0.62
CA PHE A 63 -13.18 -0.71 0.32
C PHE A 63 -13.18 0.23 1.53
N GLU A 64 -13.16 1.53 1.33
CA GLU A 64 -13.18 2.51 2.44
C GLU A 64 -14.47 2.38 3.27
N THR A 65 -15.62 2.28 2.61
CA THR A 65 -16.92 2.14 3.26
C THR A 65 -16.96 0.87 4.11
N HIS A 66 -16.54 -0.26 3.57
CA HIS A 66 -16.58 -1.54 4.27
C HIS A 66 -15.61 -1.58 5.45
N PHE A 67 -14.38 -1.06 5.29
CA PHE A 67 -13.42 -1.01 6.38
C PHE A 67 -13.89 -0.08 7.52
N ASN A 68 -14.67 0.96 7.22
CA ASN A 68 -15.30 1.81 8.24
C ASN A 68 -16.46 1.15 8.97
N VAL A 69 -17.17 0.21 8.32
CA VAL A 69 -18.18 -0.63 8.97
C VAL A 69 -17.50 -1.71 9.84
N MET A 70 -16.45 -2.35 9.32
CA MET A 70 -15.75 -3.44 9.99
C MET A 70 -14.98 -2.98 11.23
N VAL A 71 -14.30 -1.83 11.13
CA VAL A 71 -13.50 -1.24 12.20
C VAL A 71 -13.91 0.23 12.39
N PRO A 72 -15.04 0.49 13.07
CA PRO A 72 -15.61 1.82 13.20
C PRO A 72 -14.89 2.66 14.25
N GLU A 73 -14.68 3.95 13.94
CA GLU A 73 -14.09 4.94 14.86
C GLU A 73 -14.98 5.27 16.07
N SER A 74 -16.27 4.92 16.00
CA SER A 74 -17.19 5.03 17.12
C SER A 74 -16.99 3.95 18.20
N GLY A 75 -16.06 3.00 17.97
CA GLY A 75 -15.73 1.94 18.92
C GLY A 75 -15.16 2.48 20.23
N ARG A 76 -15.95 2.41 21.31
CA ARG A 76 -15.57 2.93 22.65
C ARG A 76 -14.73 1.97 23.50
N HIS A 77 -14.44 0.78 22.99
CA HIS A 77 -13.71 -0.26 23.73
C HIS A 77 -12.18 -0.19 23.52
N TYR A 78 -11.70 0.70 22.64
CA TYR A 78 -10.28 0.89 22.40
C TYR A 78 -9.64 1.78 23.46
N LEU A 79 -8.48 1.36 23.97
CA LEU A 79 -7.69 2.12 24.94
C LEU A 79 -6.69 3.07 24.25
N HIS A 80 -6.22 2.72 23.05
CA HIS A 80 -5.24 3.50 22.29
C HIS A 80 -5.94 4.58 21.45
N THR A 81 -6.24 5.72 22.07
CA THR A 81 -7.02 6.81 21.46
C THR A 81 -6.36 8.18 21.63
N ALA A 82 -5.07 8.20 21.98
CA ALA A 82 -4.35 9.42 22.33
C ALA A 82 -4.24 10.38 21.13
N GLU A 83 -4.23 9.84 19.91
CA GLU A 83 -4.15 10.61 18.67
C GLU A 83 -5.51 10.81 17.97
N GLY A 84 -6.62 10.49 18.67
CA GLY A 84 -7.98 10.69 18.17
C GLY A 84 -8.75 9.40 17.84
N PRO A 85 -9.96 9.51 17.28
CA PRO A 85 -10.84 8.36 17.01
C PRO A 85 -10.30 7.37 15.96
N ASP A 86 -9.41 7.83 15.07
CA ASP A 86 -8.80 7.03 14.01
C ASP A 86 -7.49 6.34 14.45
N ASP A 87 -7.08 6.52 15.71
CA ASP A 87 -5.81 6.03 16.25
C ASP A 87 -5.75 4.49 16.27
N MET A 88 -6.39 3.82 17.24
CA MET A 88 -6.42 2.35 17.27
C MET A 88 -7.02 1.72 16.00
N THR A 89 -8.07 2.33 15.44
CA THR A 89 -8.78 1.73 14.31
C THR A 89 -7.90 1.63 13.07
N SER A 90 -7.06 2.63 12.81
CA SER A 90 -6.09 2.59 11.71
C SER A 90 -5.05 1.47 11.88
N HIS A 91 -4.59 1.19 13.10
CA HIS A 91 -3.68 0.09 13.39
C HIS A 91 -4.31 -1.28 13.13
N ILE A 92 -5.59 -1.45 13.49
CA ILE A 92 -6.34 -2.69 13.22
C ILE A 92 -6.48 -2.89 11.71
N LYS A 93 -6.97 -1.87 10.99
CA LYS A 93 -7.13 -1.95 9.52
C LYS A 93 -5.80 -2.23 8.82
N ALA A 94 -4.72 -1.59 9.28
CA ALA A 94 -3.38 -1.81 8.77
C ALA A 94 -2.90 -3.25 9.02
N SER A 95 -3.22 -3.84 10.16
CA SER A 95 -2.87 -5.23 10.50
C SER A 95 -3.70 -6.27 9.74
N LEU A 96 -4.95 -5.94 9.39
CA LEU A 96 -5.81 -6.81 8.59
C LEU A 96 -5.34 -6.94 7.13
N LEU A 97 -4.82 -5.85 6.55
CA LEU A 97 -4.32 -5.84 5.17
C LEU A 97 -2.84 -6.20 5.07
N GLY A 98 -2.03 -5.73 6.00
CA GLY A 98 -0.58 -5.99 6.04
C GLY A 98 0.28 -4.83 5.53
N GLN A 99 1.57 -4.90 5.85
CA GLN A 99 2.54 -3.83 5.58
C GLN A 99 3.33 -4.05 4.28
N SER A 100 3.06 -5.13 3.54
CA SER A 100 3.77 -5.39 2.29
C SER A 100 2.94 -6.16 1.27
N VAL A 101 3.36 -5.99 0.01
CA VAL A 101 2.92 -6.82 -1.12
C VAL A 101 4.16 -7.27 -1.90
N ILE A 102 4.09 -8.47 -2.46
CA ILE A 102 5.14 -9.02 -3.33
C ILE A 102 4.55 -9.21 -4.72
N VAL A 103 5.23 -8.66 -5.73
CA VAL A 103 4.79 -8.69 -7.13
C VAL A 103 5.86 -9.35 -7.98
N PRO A 104 5.52 -10.35 -8.83
CA PRO A 104 6.49 -10.90 -9.77
C PRO A 104 6.92 -9.85 -10.80
N VAL A 105 8.18 -9.91 -11.21
CA VAL A 105 8.74 -9.08 -12.27
C VAL A 105 9.12 -9.98 -13.44
N THR A 106 8.74 -9.59 -14.65
CA THR A 106 9.04 -10.33 -15.89
C THR A 106 9.33 -9.33 -17.00
N ASP A 107 10.42 -9.53 -17.74
CA ASP A 107 10.85 -8.68 -18.85
C ASP A 107 10.85 -7.18 -18.50
N GLY A 108 11.38 -6.88 -17.32
CA GLY A 108 11.52 -5.54 -16.76
C GLY A 108 10.22 -4.85 -16.36
N ARG A 109 9.13 -5.60 -16.17
CA ARG A 109 7.80 -5.05 -15.82
C ARG A 109 7.20 -5.79 -14.64
N LEU A 110 6.33 -5.10 -13.91
CA LEU A 110 5.44 -5.73 -12.93
C LEU A 110 4.51 -6.69 -13.68
N ASN A 111 4.52 -7.96 -13.29
CA ASN A 111 3.68 -9.01 -13.85
C ASN A 111 2.37 -9.08 -13.05
N LEU A 112 1.59 -8.01 -13.16
CA LEU A 112 0.25 -7.88 -12.59
C LEU A 112 -0.80 -8.33 -13.61
N GLY A 113 -1.92 -8.89 -13.13
CA GLY A 113 -3.08 -9.14 -13.98
C GLY A 113 -3.65 -7.84 -14.57
N THR A 114 -4.45 -7.95 -15.65
CA THR A 114 -5.01 -6.80 -16.38
C THR A 114 -5.67 -5.76 -15.47
N TRP A 115 -6.38 -6.23 -14.44
CA TRP A 115 -7.10 -5.38 -13.52
C TRP A 115 -6.35 -5.13 -12.21
N GLN A 116 -5.15 -5.67 -12.01
CA GLN A 116 -4.46 -5.52 -10.73
C GLN A 116 -3.68 -4.21 -10.65
N GLY A 117 -3.84 -3.51 -9.54
CA GLY A 117 -3.03 -2.36 -9.13
C GLY A 117 -2.61 -2.48 -7.68
N ILE A 118 -1.42 -1.95 -7.39
CA ILE A 118 -0.88 -1.81 -6.03
C ILE A 118 -1.47 -0.56 -5.39
N TYR A 119 -2.02 -0.75 -4.19
CA TYR A 119 -2.75 0.25 -3.43
C TYR A 119 -1.98 0.69 -2.18
N LEU A 120 -1.97 2.00 -1.90
CA LEU A 120 -1.84 2.53 -0.55
C LEU A 120 -3.23 2.57 0.09
N CYS A 121 -3.36 2.01 1.29
CA CYS A 121 -4.56 2.16 2.11
C CYS A 121 -4.20 3.10 3.26
N GLU A 122 -4.64 4.34 3.16
CA GLU A 122 -4.45 5.36 4.18
C GLU A 122 -5.63 5.32 5.16
N HIS A 123 -5.38 4.89 6.39
CA HIS A 123 -6.45 4.72 7.39
C HIS A 123 -6.59 5.91 8.33
N ARG A 124 -5.64 6.85 8.33
CA ARG A 124 -5.71 8.09 9.14
C ARG A 124 -6.35 9.21 8.33
N ASN A 125 -7.16 10.02 9.00
CA ASN A 125 -7.68 11.26 8.44
C ASN A 125 -6.54 12.25 8.12
N HIS A 126 -5.47 12.23 8.92
CA HIS A 126 -4.27 13.05 8.76
C HIS A 126 -2.97 12.22 8.86
N GLY A 127 -2.75 11.32 7.92
CA GLY A 127 -1.62 10.37 7.94
C GLY A 127 -0.24 10.94 7.56
N GLY A 128 -0.19 12.07 6.86
CA GLY A 128 1.07 12.64 6.39
C GLY A 128 1.72 11.84 5.25
N ARG A 129 3.05 11.90 5.12
CA ARG A 129 3.80 11.18 4.08
C ARG A 129 4.07 9.74 4.54
N ARG A 130 4.09 8.81 3.58
CA ARG A 130 4.38 7.39 3.82
C ARG A 130 5.67 6.98 3.13
N GLU A 131 6.57 6.36 3.88
CA GLU A 131 7.82 5.83 3.34
C GLU A 131 7.64 4.39 2.87
N LEU A 132 8.12 4.10 1.67
CA LEU A 132 8.17 2.76 1.10
C LEU A 132 9.60 2.28 0.95
N VAL A 133 9.82 0.98 1.17
CA VAL A 133 11.02 0.24 0.82
C VAL A 133 10.68 -0.70 -0.34
N LEU A 134 11.32 -0.48 -1.48
CA LEU A 134 11.27 -1.34 -2.66
C LEU A 134 12.48 -2.27 -2.62
N THR A 135 12.27 -3.58 -2.60
CA THR A 135 13.35 -4.57 -2.71
C THR A 135 13.08 -5.46 -3.92
N LEU A 136 13.88 -5.27 -4.98
CA LEU A 136 13.85 -6.08 -6.20
C LEU A 136 14.96 -7.12 -6.14
N ILE A 137 14.58 -8.40 -6.26
CA ILE A 137 15.50 -9.53 -6.27
C ILE A 137 15.20 -10.36 -7.53
N GLY A 138 16.23 -10.66 -8.32
CA GLY A 138 16.03 -11.42 -9.56
C GLY A 138 17.27 -11.54 -10.43
N GLU A 139 17.06 -11.99 -11.66
CA GLU A 139 18.08 -12.19 -12.68
C GLU A 139 17.91 -11.17 -13.81
N ASN A 140 19.03 -10.75 -14.41
CA ASN A 140 19.06 -9.89 -15.61
C ASN A 140 19.31 -10.72 -16.86
#